data_AF-X1IW79-F1
#
_entry.id   AF-X1IW79-F1
#
_cell.length_a   1.000
_cell.length_b   1.000
_cell.length_c   1.000
_cell.angle_alpha   90.00
_cell.angle_beta   90.00
_cell.angle_gamma   90.00
#
_symmetry.space_group_name_H-M   'P 1'
#
loop_
_entity.id
_entity.type
_entity.pdbx_description
1 polymer ?
#
loop_
_entity_poly.entity_id
_entity_poly.type
_entity_poly.pdbx_seq_one_letter_code
_entity_poly.pdbx_strand_id
1 'polypeptide(L)'
;NKGNNLFIIMTDGHENASKEYNLDSATKLIKSSEKSGWSFIYLGADQDAWANARGLGLARGNVMSFSSLKMGRTMNQLAGSTISYASSKGSTKKFFNK
;
A
#
# COMPACT_ATOMS: atom_id res chain seq x y z
N ASN A 1 -21.88 -6.79 9.47
CA ASN A 1 -21.12 -6.28 8.31
C ASN A 1 -19.70 -5.96 8.73
N LYS A 2 -18.69 -6.72 8.29
CA LYS A 2 -17.29 -6.27 8.41
C LYS A 2 -17.06 -5.23 7.31
N GLY A 3 -16.71 -4.01 7.72
CA GLY A 3 -16.29 -2.96 6.78
C GLY A 3 -14.95 -3.28 6.14
N ASN A 4 -14.62 -2.57 5.06
CA ASN A 4 -13.33 -2.73 4.39
C ASN A 4 -12.24 -2.01 5.20
N ASN A 5 -11.17 -2.71 5.58
CA ASN A 5 -10.02 -2.10 6.27
C ASN A 5 -8.95 -1.76 5.24
N LEU A 6 -8.52 -0.50 5.21
CA LEU A 6 -7.47 -0.01 4.31
C LEU A 6 -6.32 0.55 5.14
N PHE A 7 -5.11 0.09 4.86
CA PHE A 7 -3.89 0.64 5.43
C PHE A 7 -3.00 1.15 4.30
N ILE A 8 -2.50 2.39 4.43
CA ILE A 8 -1.65 3.03 3.43
C ILE A 8 -0.27 3.25 4.06
N ILE A 9 0.75 2.65 3.45
CA ILE A 9 2.16 2.85 3.76
C ILE A 9 2.65 3.94 2.80
N MET A 10 3.06 5.09 3.34
CA MET A 10 3.61 6.19 2.55
C MET A 10 5.00 6.53 3.05
N THR A 11 5.98 6.55 2.14
CA THR A 11 7.39 6.77 2.49
C THR A 11 8.08 7.74 1.55
N ASP A 12 9.14 8.36 2.04
CA ASP A 12 9.95 9.33 1.32
C ASP A 12 11.11 8.69 0.51
N GLY A 13 11.30 7.37 0.63
CA GLY A 13 12.38 6.61 0.00
C GLY A 13 13.52 6.21 0.94
N HIS A 14 13.51 6.62 2.22
CA HIS A 14 14.56 6.29 3.22
C HIS A 14 14.12 5.22 4.23
N GLU A 15 13.39 4.20 3.76
CA GLU A 15 12.70 3.23 4.62
C GLU A 15 13.62 2.34 5.48
N ASN A 16 14.88 2.18 5.08
CA ASN A 16 15.86 1.37 5.81
C ASN A 16 16.44 2.04 7.07
N ALA A 17 15.88 3.15 7.55
CA ALA A 17 16.31 3.82 8.79
C ALA A 17 15.67 3.23 10.07
N SER A 18 14.66 2.36 9.95
CA SER A 18 13.99 1.70 11.08
C SER A 18 14.91 0.64 11.72
N LYS A 19 15.14 0.74 13.04
CA LYS A 19 15.90 -0.25 13.84
C LYS A 19 15.01 -1.16 14.70
N GLU A 20 13.72 -0.87 14.80
CA GLU A 20 12.80 -1.56 15.73
C GLU A 20 12.05 -2.73 15.08
N TYR A 21 11.71 -2.64 13.79
CA TYR A 21 11.09 -3.73 13.04
C TYR A 21 11.87 -3.99 11.76
N ASN A 22 12.30 -5.25 11.57
CA ASN A 22 12.90 -5.70 10.32
C ASN A 22 11.82 -6.08 9.29
N LEU A 23 12.23 -6.17 8.02
CA LEU A 23 11.35 -6.45 6.89
C LEU A 23 10.53 -7.74 7.06
N ASP A 24 11.11 -8.78 7.67
CA ASP A 24 10.45 -10.07 7.87
C ASP A 24 9.28 -9.96 8.85
N SER A 25 9.48 -9.28 9.98
CA SER A 25 8.43 -9.03 10.98
C SER A 25 7.28 -8.20 10.39
N ALA A 26 7.60 -7.15 9.63
CA ALA A 26 6.59 -6.32 8.96
C ALA A 26 5.80 -7.14 7.93
N THR A 27 6.48 -7.98 7.14
CA THR A 27 5.84 -8.87 6.16
C THR A 27 4.90 -9.88 6.82
N LYS A 28 5.29 -10.46 7.96
CA LYS A 28 4.44 -11.39 8.72
C LYS A 28 3.18 -10.70 9.23
N LEU A 29 3.32 -9.47 9.76
CA LEU A 29 2.19 -8.69 10.25
C LEU A 29 1.21 -8.35 9.12
N ILE A 30 1.73 -7.86 7.99
CA ILE A 30 0.93 -7.55 6.79
C ILE A 30 0.14 -8.79 6.36
N LYS A 31 0.81 -9.93 6.18
CA LYS A 31 0.16 -11.18 5.75
C LYS A 31 -0.91 -11.67 6.74
N SER A 32 -0.68 -11.51 8.04
CA SER A 32 -1.67 -11.86 9.07
C SER A 32 -2.91 -10.96 9.01
N SER A 33 -2.69 -9.66 8.82
CA SER A 33 -3.76 -8.67 8.66
C SER A 33 -4.54 -8.87 7.36
N GLU A 34 -3.87 -9.21 6.25
CA GLU A 34 -4.53 -9.54 4.98
C GLU A 34 -5.47 -10.76 5.13
N LYS A 35 -5.06 -11.80 5.88
CA LYS A 35 -5.94 -12.94 6.21
C LYS A 35 -7.17 -12.52 7.01
N SER A 36 -7.08 -11.41 7.73
CA SER A 36 -8.20 -10.80 8.48
C SER A 36 -9.04 -9.84 7.64
N GLY A 37 -8.75 -9.72 6.34
CA GLY A 37 -9.50 -8.91 5.37
C GLY A 37 -8.99 -7.49 5.18
N TRP A 38 -7.77 -7.18 5.63
CA TRP A 38 -7.16 -5.86 5.43
C TRP A 38 -6.55 -5.76 4.03
N SER A 39 -6.61 -4.56 3.44
CA SER A 39 -5.86 -4.23 2.23
C SER A 39 -4.72 -3.29 2.57
N PHE A 40 -3.53 -3.59 2.09
CA PHE A 40 -2.35 -2.74 2.23
C PHE A 40 -1.99 -2.12 0.89
N ILE A 41 -1.82 -0.80 0.91
CA ILE A 41 -1.44 0.04 -0.21
C ILE A 41 -0.09 0.68 0.10
N TYR A 42 0.74 0.83 -0.92
CA TYR A 42 2.08 1.39 -0.76
C TYR A 42 2.30 2.54 -1.74
N LEU A 43 2.75 3.68 -1.18
CA LEU A 43 3.10 4.92 -1.88
C LEU A 43 4.56 5.25 -1.54
N GLY A 44 5.50 4.87 -2.39
CA GLY A 44 6.93 5.15 -2.15
C GLY A 44 7.58 5.93 -3.27
N ALA A 45 8.81 6.39 -3.05
CA ALA A 45 9.56 7.19 -4.01
C ALA A 45 9.76 6.47 -5.37
N ASP A 46 9.78 7.26 -6.45
CA ASP A 46 9.64 6.81 -7.84
C ASP A 46 10.51 5.60 -8.27
N GLN A 47 11.76 5.49 -7.80
CA GLN A 47 12.69 4.42 -8.23
C GLN A 47 12.55 3.10 -7.46
N ASP A 48 12.15 3.13 -6.19
CA ASP A 48 12.23 1.95 -5.30
C ASP A 48 10.88 1.43 -4.81
N ALA A 49 9.78 2.12 -5.15
CA ALA A 49 8.47 1.81 -4.60
C ALA A 49 8.04 0.34 -4.80
N TRP A 50 8.28 -0.21 -5.99
CA TRP A 50 7.95 -1.60 -6.27
C TRP A 50 8.92 -2.59 -5.58
N ALA A 51 10.20 -2.28 -5.53
CA ALA A 51 11.20 -3.15 -4.92
C ALA A 51 10.92 -3.31 -3.41
N ASN A 52 10.67 -2.19 -2.73
CA ASN A 52 10.40 -2.16 -1.29
C ASN A 52 9.05 -2.79 -0.95
N ALA A 53 8.00 -2.46 -1.71
CA ALA A 53 6.68 -3.07 -1.54
C ALA A 53 6.69 -4.58 -1.80
N ARG A 54 7.49 -5.06 -2.77
CA ARG A 54 7.69 -6.49 -2.99
C ARG A 54 8.36 -7.15 -1.80
N GLY A 55 9.31 -6.49 -1.14
CA GLY A 55 9.92 -6.95 0.11
C GLY A 55 8.89 -7.17 1.23
N LEU A 56 7.85 -6.34 1.26
CA LEU A 56 6.72 -6.45 2.20
C LEU A 56 5.64 -7.47 1.77
N GLY A 57 5.80 -8.10 0.59
CA GLY A 57 4.85 -9.07 0.06
C GLY A 57 3.61 -8.47 -0.60
N LEU A 58 3.61 -7.17 -0.93
CA LEU A 58 2.45 -6.49 -1.50
C LEU A 58 2.26 -6.81 -2.99
N ALA A 59 1.00 -6.87 -3.40
CA ALA A 59 0.64 -7.05 -4.81
C ALA A 59 0.91 -5.77 -5.61
N ARG A 60 1.43 -5.91 -6.84
CA ARG A 60 1.75 -4.78 -7.74
C ARG A 60 0.57 -3.83 -7.97
N GLY A 61 -0.66 -4.36 -8.02
CA GLY A 61 -1.86 -3.55 -8.17
C GLY A 61 -2.20 -2.66 -6.97
N ASN A 62 -1.49 -2.81 -5.84
CA ASN A 62 -1.63 -1.99 -4.64
C ASN A 62 -0.43 -1.06 -4.42
N VAL A 63 0.46 -0.95 -5.39
CA VAL A 63 1.69 -0.13 -5.29
C VAL A 63 1.58 1.02 -6.28
N MET A 64 1.88 2.23 -5.82
CA MET A 64 2.03 3.41 -6.68
C MET A 64 3.31 4.14 -6.32
N SER A 65 3.98 4.65 -7.34
CA SER A 65 5.09 5.57 -7.17
C SER A 65 4.59 6.97 -6.80
N PHE A 66 5.27 7.61 -5.85
CA PHE A 66 5.01 8.94 -5.35
C PHE A 66 6.23 9.83 -5.58
N SER A 67 5.98 11.05 -6.06
CA SER A 67 6.97 12.13 -6.05
C SER A 67 6.28 13.46 -5.77
N SER A 68 7.00 14.39 -5.15
CA SER A 68 6.48 15.72 -4.81
C SER A 68 5.95 16.48 -6.03
N LEU A 69 6.62 16.33 -7.18
CA LEU A 69 6.23 16.92 -8.47
C LEU A 69 4.87 16.39 -8.98
N LYS A 70 4.47 15.18 -8.58
CA LYS A 70 3.24 14.52 -9.04
C LYS A 70 2.22 14.31 -7.91
N MET A 71 2.45 14.90 -6.73
CA MET A 71 1.64 14.69 -5.54
C MET A 71 0.13 14.84 -5.80
N GLY A 72 -0.29 15.91 -6.48
CA GLY A 72 -1.71 16.12 -6.79
C GLY A 72 -2.32 15.00 -7.64
N ARG A 73 -1.57 14.49 -8.63
CA ARG A 73 -2.02 13.36 -9.46
C ARG A 73 -2.12 12.07 -8.63
N THR A 74 -1.11 11.75 -7.84
CA THR A 74 -1.08 10.57 -6.98
C THR A 74 -2.22 10.58 -5.96
N MET A 75 -2.45 11.73 -5.31
CA MET A 75 -3.54 11.88 -4.34
C MET A 75 -4.92 11.80 -4.98
N ASN A 76 -5.11 12.36 -6.18
CA ASN A 76 -6.37 12.21 -6.93
C ASN A 76 -6.65 10.74 -7.30
N GLN A 77 -5.64 10.01 -7.77
CA GLN A 77 -5.78 8.58 -8.08
C GLN A 77 -6.06 7.75 -6.82
N LEU A 78 -5.40 8.05 -5.70
CA LEU A 78 -5.67 7.44 -4.40
C LEU A 78 -7.10 7.70 -3.93
N ALA A 79 -7.60 8.93 -4.07
CA ALA A 79 -8.97 9.28 -3.70
C ALA A 79 -10.01 8.50 -4.52
N GLY A 80 -9.88 8.48 -5.85
CA GLY A 80 -10.79 7.73 -6.73
C GLY A 80 -10.77 6.22 -6.46
N SER A 81 -9.59 5.67 -6.18
CA SER A 81 -9.41 4.25 -5.83
C SER A 81 -10.00 3.93 -4.45
N THR A 82 -9.88 4.84 -3.48
CA THR A 82 -10.48 4.70 -2.15
C THR A 82 -12.01 4.69 -2.21
N ILE A 83 -12.62 5.60 -2.96
CA ILE A 83 -14.09 5.62 -3.15
C ILE A 83 -14.56 4.31 -3.78
N SER A 84 -13.85 3.87 -4.81
CA SER A 84 -14.07 2.59 -5.47
C SER A 84 -13.93 1.38 -4.55
N TYR A 85 -12.95 1.41 -3.64
CA TYR A 85 -12.72 0.35 -2.66
C TYR A 85 -13.79 0.35 -1.58
N ALA A 86 -14.23 1.53 -1.12
CA ALA A 86 -15.27 1.67 -0.10
C ALA A 86 -16.61 1.07 -0.53
N SER A 87 -16.92 1.09 -1.83
CA SER A 87 -18.12 0.44 -2.38
C SER A 87 -17.95 -1.05 -2.72
N SER A 88 -16.72 -1.58 -2.62
CA SER A 88 -16.43 -3.00 -2.86
C SER A 88 -16.65 -3.87 -1.62
N LYS A 89 -16.48 -5.19 -1.74
CA LYS A 89 -16.51 -6.12 -0.60
C LYS A 89 -15.18 -6.83 -0.46
N GLY A 90 -14.58 -6.72 0.72
CA GLY A 90 -13.38 -7.47 1.10
C GLY A 90 -12.08 -6.81 0.68
N SER A 91 -10.97 -7.55 0.82
CA SER A 91 -9.62 -7.09 0.50
C SER A 91 -9.36 -7.08 -1.02
N THR A 92 -8.45 -6.23 -1.49
CA THR A 92 -8.05 -6.16 -2.90
C THR A 92 -6.54 -6.29 -3.11
N LYS A 93 -6.16 -6.83 -4.28
CA LYS A 93 -4.78 -6.86 -4.81
C LYS A 93 -4.61 -5.99 -6.06
N LYS A 94 -5.64 -5.21 -6.39
CA LYS A 94 -5.82 -4.44 -7.62
C LYS A 94 -6.34 -3.03 -7.33
N PHE A 95 -5.91 -2.44 -6.21
CA PHE A 95 -6.44 -1.17 -5.74
C PHE A 95 -6.30 -0.03 -6.76
N PHE A 96 -5.16 0.08 -7.45
CA PHE A 96 -4.89 1.09 -8.48
C PHE A 96 -5.12 0.62 -9.91
N ASN A 97 -5.16 -0.70 -10.14
CA ASN A 97 -5.31 -1.32 -11.46
C ASN A 97 -6.62 -2.12 -11.53
N LYS A 98 -7.74 -1.40 -11.71
CA LYS A 98 -9.03 -2.03 -12.02
C LYS A 98 -9.02 -2.67 -13.41
#